data_AF-A0A6H2A0S2-F1
#
_entry.id   AF-A0A6H2A0S2-F1
#
_cell.length_a   1.000
_cell.length_b   1.000
_cell.length_c   1.000
_cell.angle_alpha   90.00
_cell.angle_beta   90.00
_cell.angle_gamma   90.00
#
_symmetry.space_group_name_H-M   'P 1'
#
loop_
_entity.id
_entity.type
_entity.pdbx_description
1 polymer ?
#
loop_
_entity_poly.entity_id
_entity_poly.type
_entity_poly.pdbx_seq_one_letter_code
_entity_poly.pdbx_strand_id
1 'polypeptide(L)'
;MINIEFRELVGKTLSTVMCEIGNDEILFETISGDRYKLYHEQDCCENVNVEDIIGDLEDLIGSPLLMAEEVSHRDENPEGIDVPGGQESFTWTFYKLATIRGSVTIRWYGKSNGCYSESVNFARIK
;
A
#
# COMPACT_ATOMS: atom_id res chain seq x y z
N MET A 1 -21.07 -0.20 2.37
CA MET A 1 -19.71 -0.81 2.34
C MET A 1 -19.33 -1.11 3.77
N ILE A 2 -18.83 -2.32 4.06
CA ILE A 2 -18.22 -2.58 5.37
C ILE A 2 -16.86 -1.88 5.31
N ASN A 3 -16.62 -0.94 6.23
CA ASN A 3 -15.32 -0.28 6.35
C ASN A 3 -14.36 -1.32 6.95
N ILE A 4 -13.35 -1.71 6.18
CA ILE A 4 -12.36 -2.73 6.56
C ILE A 4 -11.04 -2.02 6.72
N GLU A 5 -10.39 -2.17 7.87
CA GLU A 5 -9.06 -1.61 8.11
C GLU A 5 -7.97 -2.58 7.60
N PHE A 6 -6.84 -2.04 7.14
CA PHE A 6 -5.71 -2.86 6.67
C PHE A 6 -5.22 -3.87 7.73
N ARG A 7 -5.32 -3.49 9.01
CA ARG A 7 -4.97 -4.34 10.15
C ARG A 7 -5.82 -5.62 10.26
N GLU A 8 -6.96 -5.69 9.59
CA GLU A 8 -7.76 -6.93 9.52
C GLU A 8 -7.05 -8.06 8.75
N LEU A 9 -5.94 -7.78 8.06
CA LEU A 9 -5.09 -8.82 7.49
C LEU A 9 -4.29 -9.59 8.55
N VAL A 10 -4.12 -9.06 9.77
CA VAL A 10 -3.42 -9.77 10.86
C VAL A 10 -4.12 -11.09 11.16
N GLY A 11 -3.33 -12.17 11.25
CA GLY A 11 -3.80 -13.53 11.46
C GLY A 11 -4.25 -14.26 10.19
N LYS A 12 -4.48 -13.56 9.07
CA LYS A 12 -4.76 -14.20 7.79
C LYS A 12 -3.48 -14.77 7.20
N THR A 13 -3.60 -15.85 6.44
CA THR A 13 -2.50 -16.47 5.71
C THR A 13 -2.70 -16.23 4.22
N LEU A 14 -1.73 -15.58 3.58
CA LEU A 14 -1.78 -15.26 2.17
C LEU A 14 -1.35 -16.48 1.33
N SER A 15 -2.08 -16.74 0.26
CA SER A 15 -1.69 -17.69 -0.80
C SER A 15 -0.95 -16.96 -1.93
N THR A 16 -1.34 -15.71 -2.21
CA THR A 16 -0.78 -14.92 -3.31
C THR A 16 -0.75 -13.44 -2.94
N VAL A 17 0.31 -12.75 -3.36
CA VAL A 17 0.38 -11.28 -3.42
C VAL A 17 0.83 -10.88 -4.81
N MET A 18 0.03 -10.08 -5.52
CA MET A 18 0.39 -9.53 -6.83
C MET A 18 0.65 -8.04 -6.68
N CYS A 19 1.92 -7.66 -6.78
CA CYS A 19 2.39 -6.29 -6.58
C CYS A 19 3.58 -6.04 -7.51
N GLU A 20 3.56 -4.92 -8.24
CA GLU A 20 4.68 -4.48 -9.09
C GLU A 20 4.92 -2.99 -8.88
N ILE A 21 6.18 -2.56 -8.97
CA ILE A 21 6.56 -1.16 -8.90
C ILE A 21 5.95 -0.41 -10.09
N GLY A 22 5.35 0.74 -9.83
CA GLY A 22 4.66 1.59 -10.80
C GLY A 22 3.16 1.33 -10.90
N ASN A 23 2.65 0.23 -10.33
CA ASN A 23 1.21 -0.05 -10.33
C ASN A 23 0.46 0.81 -9.33
N ASP A 24 -0.81 1.04 -9.60
CA ASP A 24 -1.78 1.73 -8.74
C ASP A 24 -2.73 0.76 -8.01
N GLU A 25 -2.46 -0.55 -8.10
CA GLU A 25 -3.21 -1.62 -7.44
C GLU A 25 -2.27 -2.75 -6.96
N ILE A 26 -2.61 -3.34 -5.82
CA ILE A 26 -2.02 -4.56 -5.26
C ILE A 26 -3.15 -5.51 -4.88
N LEU A 27 -3.01 -6.78 -5.26
CA LEU A 27 -3.98 -7.83 -4.95
C LEU A 27 -3.43 -8.81 -3.91
N PHE A 28 -4.24 -9.13 -2.91
CA PHE A 28 -3.95 -10.14 -1.89
C PHE A 28 -5.01 -11.23 -1.96
N GLU A 29 -4.59 -12.48 -1.95
CA GLU A 29 -5.48 -13.63 -1.81
C GLU A 29 -5.07 -14.45 -0.59
N THR A 30 -6.05 -14.88 0.20
CA THR A 30 -5.80 -15.76 1.35
C THR A 30 -5.99 -17.22 0.97
N ILE A 31 -5.43 -18.13 1.76
CA ILE A 31 -5.69 -19.57 1.63
C ILE A 31 -7.18 -19.95 1.84
N SER A 32 -7.98 -19.07 2.46
CA SER A 32 -9.44 -19.24 2.61
C SER A 32 -10.23 -18.78 1.38
N GLY A 33 -9.55 -18.23 0.37
CA GLY A 33 -10.18 -17.67 -0.84
C GLY A 33 -10.69 -16.24 -0.67
N ASP A 34 -10.37 -15.57 0.44
CA ASP A 34 -10.70 -14.14 0.59
C ASP A 34 -9.75 -13.31 -0.25
N ARG A 35 -10.29 -12.37 -1.00
CA ARG A 35 -9.50 -11.46 -1.85
C ARG A 35 -9.61 -10.03 -1.35
N TYR A 36 -8.47 -9.35 -1.30
CA TYR A 36 -8.35 -7.96 -0.89
C TYR A 36 -7.53 -7.18 -1.91
N LYS A 37 -7.70 -5.87 -1.89
CA LYS A 37 -6.88 -4.99 -2.71
C LYS A 37 -6.52 -3.70 -1.99
N LEU A 38 -5.32 -3.22 -2.27
CA LEU A 38 -4.94 -1.82 -2.11
C LEU A 38 -4.99 -1.18 -3.49
N TYR A 39 -5.62 -0.01 -3.62
CA TYR A 39 -5.73 0.66 -4.90
C TYR A 39 -5.89 2.17 -4.75
N HIS A 40 -5.48 2.91 -5.76
CA HIS A 40 -5.85 4.30 -5.91
C HIS A 40 -7.02 4.47 -6.88
N GLU A 41 -7.95 5.37 -6.57
CA GLU A 41 -9.07 5.72 -7.46
C GLU A 41 -8.75 7.05 -8.13
N GLN A 42 -8.24 6.98 -9.35
CA GLN A 42 -7.84 8.14 -10.13
C GLN A 42 -9.04 9.01 -10.52
N ASP A 43 -8.97 10.30 -10.19
CA ASP A 43 -9.94 11.34 -10.56
C ASP A 43 -9.39 12.19 -11.73
N CYS A 44 -8.20 12.79 -11.61
CA CYS A 44 -7.65 13.62 -12.70
C CYS A 44 -6.12 13.77 -12.71
N CYS A 45 -5.59 14.71 -11.91
CA CYS A 45 -4.20 15.21 -12.01
C CYS A 45 -3.27 14.65 -10.93
N GLU A 46 -3.80 13.86 -10.01
CA GLU A 46 -3.03 13.11 -9.05
C GLU A 46 -2.35 11.92 -9.71
N ASN A 47 -1.35 11.37 -9.05
CA ASN A 47 -0.73 10.12 -9.45
C ASN A 47 -0.26 9.43 -8.18
N VAL A 48 -0.82 8.24 -7.92
CA VAL A 48 -0.54 7.46 -6.72
C VAL A 48 -0.22 6.02 -7.14
N ASN A 49 1.00 5.59 -6.85
CA ASN A 49 1.49 4.27 -7.26
C ASN A 49 2.48 3.69 -6.25
N VAL A 50 2.70 2.38 -6.35
CA VAL A 50 3.76 1.66 -5.67
C VAL A 50 5.09 2.19 -6.19
N GLU A 51 5.84 2.85 -5.32
CA GLU A 51 7.13 3.42 -5.65
C GLU A 51 8.27 2.44 -5.32
N ASP A 52 8.14 1.64 -4.26
CA ASP A 52 9.16 0.67 -3.85
C ASP A 52 8.60 -0.48 -3.01
N ILE A 53 9.29 -1.62 -3.04
CA ILE A 53 8.98 -2.83 -2.26
C ILE A 53 10.26 -3.27 -1.56
N ILE A 54 10.28 -3.11 -0.24
CA ILE A 54 11.43 -3.46 0.60
C ILE A 54 11.15 -4.79 1.29
N GLY A 55 11.91 -5.82 0.93
CA GLY A 55 11.75 -7.20 1.41
C GLY A 55 11.36 -8.16 0.28
N ASP A 56 11.07 -9.41 0.62
CA ASP A 56 10.63 -10.43 -0.33
C ASP A 56 9.13 -10.73 -0.15
N LEU A 57 8.32 -10.53 -1.21
CA LEU A 57 6.89 -10.83 -1.17
C LEU A 57 6.60 -12.30 -0.85
N GLU A 58 7.51 -13.21 -1.22
CA GLU A 58 7.37 -14.64 -0.93
C GLU A 58 7.40 -14.94 0.56
N ASP A 59 7.99 -14.08 1.39
CA ASP A 59 7.98 -14.23 2.85
C ASP A 59 6.60 -13.98 3.45
N LEU A 60 5.69 -13.36 2.72
CA LEU A 60 4.31 -13.16 3.15
C LEU A 60 3.41 -14.39 2.89
N ILE A 61 3.88 -15.35 2.09
CA ILE A 61 3.08 -16.48 1.62
C ILE A 61 3.16 -17.67 2.58
N GLY A 62 2.01 -18.31 2.81
CA GLY A 62 1.89 -19.59 3.53
C GLY A 62 2.07 -19.53 5.05
N SER A 63 2.28 -18.34 5.62
CA SER A 63 2.31 -18.12 7.08
C SER A 63 1.33 -17.02 7.50
N PRO A 64 0.74 -17.08 8.71
CA PRO A 64 -0.10 -16.02 9.22
C PRO A 64 0.65 -14.68 9.31
N LEU A 65 0.00 -13.60 8.88
CA LEU A 65 0.50 -12.25 9.08
C LEU A 65 0.48 -11.90 10.57
N LEU A 66 1.63 -11.56 11.11
CA LEU A 66 1.81 -11.10 12.48
C LEU A 66 1.64 -9.57 12.59
N MET A 67 1.82 -8.86 11.47
CA MET A 67 1.70 -7.41 11.35
C MET A 67 1.06 -7.05 10.01
N ALA A 68 0.16 -6.08 10.04
CA ALA A 68 -0.37 -5.37 8.89
C ALA A 68 -0.69 -3.94 9.34
N GLU A 69 0.19 -3.00 9.01
CA GLU A 69 0.10 -1.60 9.42
C GLU A 69 0.11 -0.67 8.21
N GLU A 70 -0.69 0.39 8.30
CA GLU A 70 -0.68 1.51 7.36
C GLU A 70 -0.15 2.74 8.10
N VAL A 71 0.83 3.43 7.50
CA VAL A 71 1.37 4.68 8.02
C VAL A 71 1.50 5.66 6.88
N SER A 72 0.94 6.87 7.02
CA SER A 72 1.05 7.93 6.02
C SER A 72 1.73 9.18 6.57
N HIS A 73 2.50 9.85 5.70
CA HIS A 73 3.14 11.12 5.98
C HIS A 73 2.85 12.06 4.82
N ARG A 74 2.31 13.24 5.13
CA ARG A 74 1.90 14.24 4.15
C ARG A 74 2.90 15.38 4.14
N ASP A 75 3.28 15.81 2.94
CA ASP A 75 4.13 16.99 2.69
C ASP A 75 5.45 16.98 3.51
N GLU A 76 5.95 15.78 3.84
CA GLU A 76 7.14 15.56 4.64
C GLU A 76 8.15 14.72 3.86
N ASN A 77 9.32 15.31 3.59
CA ASN A 77 10.48 14.63 3.02
C ASN A 77 11.67 14.78 3.99
N PRO A 78 12.69 13.90 3.92
CA PRO A 78 13.94 14.09 4.64
C PRO A 78 14.57 15.47 4.32
N GLU A 79 15.27 16.05 5.30
CA GLU A 79 15.97 17.32 5.11
C GLU A 79 16.90 17.27 3.88
N GLY A 80 16.82 18.31 3.04
CA GLY A 80 17.65 18.44 1.84
C GLY A 80 17.12 17.71 0.59
N ILE A 81 15.94 17.10 0.66
CA ILE A 81 15.24 16.59 -0.52
C ILE A 81 14.26 17.66 -1.04
N ASP A 82 14.56 18.20 -2.21
CA ASP A 82 13.69 19.16 -2.87
C ASP A 82 12.42 18.49 -3.41
N VAL A 83 11.29 19.19 -3.27
CA VAL A 83 10.02 18.78 -3.89
C VAL A 83 10.08 19.12 -5.38
N PRO A 84 9.83 18.16 -6.29
CA PRO A 84 9.79 18.44 -7.72
C PRO A 84 8.77 19.54 -8.07
N GLY A 85 9.11 20.43 -8.98
CA GLY A 85 8.20 21.47 -9.44
C GLY A 85 6.92 20.88 -10.06
N GLY A 86 5.76 21.49 -9.77
CA GLY A 86 4.44 21.03 -10.24
C GLY A 86 3.75 20.03 -9.29
N GLN A 87 4.35 19.74 -8.15
CA GLN A 87 3.78 18.97 -7.05
C GLN A 87 3.42 19.93 -5.92
N GLU A 88 2.13 20.28 -5.80
CA GLU A 88 1.67 21.20 -4.76
C GLU A 88 1.36 20.47 -3.44
N SER A 89 1.04 19.18 -3.51
CA SER A 89 1.00 18.29 -2.35
C SER A 89 1.47 16.89 -2.70
N PHE A 90 1.89 16.15 -1.67
CA PHE A 90 2.23 14.74 -1.78
C PHE A 90 2.05 13.99 -0.48
N THR A 91 1.87 12.68 -0.62
CA THR A 91 1.68 11.76 0.49
C THR A 91 2.50 10.50 0.25
N TRP A 92 3.30 10.15 1.25
CA TRP A 92 3.94 8.84 1.34
C TRP A 92 3.08 7.92 2.19
N THR A 93 2.71 6.75 1.67
CA THR A 93 1.96 5.73 2.41
C THR A 93 2.76 4.43 2.47
N PHE A 94 2.91 3.88 3.65
CA PHE A 94 3.68 2.67 3.91
C PHE A 94 2.77 1.57 4.42
N TYR A 95 2.73 0.46 3.70
CA TYR A 95 2.07 -0.76 4.12
C TYR A 95 3.11 -1.76 4.61
N LYS A 96 3.12 -2.00 5.93
CA LYS A 96 4.08 -2.89 6.58
C LYS A 96 3.42 -4.20 6.92
N LEU A 97 3.98 -5.29 6.40
CA LEU A 97 3.50 -6.65 6.57
C LEU A 97 4.62 -7.50 7.14
N ALA A 98 4.33 -8.41 8.05
CA ALA A 98 5.31 -9.38 8.51
C ALA A 98 4.69 -10.73 8.81
N THR A 99 5.47 -11.78 8.58
CA THR A 99 5.22 -13.14 9.03
C THR A 99 6.40 -13.60 9.90
N ILE A 100 6.40 -14.88 10.30
CA ILE A 100 7.58 -15.49 10.94
C ILE A 100 8.77 -15.67 9.97
N ARG A 101 8.53 -15.57 8.65
CA ARG A 101 9.55 -15.79 7.62
C ARG A 101 10.33 -14.51 7.31
N GLY A 102 9.67 -13.36 7.39
CA GLY A 102 10.26 -12.07 7.06
C GLY A 102 9.24 -10.93 7.13
N SER A 103 9.68 -9.75 6.75
CA SER A 103 8.85 -8.54 6.70
C SER A 103 9.00 -7.84 5.37
N VAL A 104 7.88 -7.29 4.88
CA VAL A 104 7.83 -6.47 3.67
C VAL A 104 7.27 -5.11 4.02
N THR A 105 7.89 -4.05 3.50
CA THR A 105 7.33 -2.71 3.49
C THR A 105 7.08 -2.29 2.05
N ILE A 106 5.82 -2.01 1.72
CA ILE A 106 5.42 -1.49 0.41
C ILE A 106 5.22 0.00 0.54
N ARG A 107 5.96 0.78 -0.24
CA ARG A 107 5.91 2.24 -0.24
C ARG A 107 5.12 2.72 -1.44
N TRP A 108 4.11 3.54 -1.16
CA TRP A 108 3.33 4.25 -2.16
C TRP A 108 3.71 5.72 -2.13
N TYR A 109 3.79 6.31 -3.32
CA TYR A 109 3.97 7.73 -3.50
C TYR A 109 2.77 8.32 -4.23
N GLY A 110 2.06 9.21 -3.55
CA GLY A 110 0.99 10.01 -4.12
C GLY A 110 1.44 11.44 -4.30
N LYS A 111 1.16 12.04 -5.45
CA LYS A 111 1.37 13.46 -5.71
C LYS A 111 0.16 14.06 -6.40
N SER A 112 -0.15 15.32 -6.12
CA SER A 112 -1.18 16.07 -6.82
C SER A 112 -0.86 17.56 -6.92
N ASN A 113 -1.73 18.30 -7.59
CA ASN A 113 -1.73 19.76 -7.61
C ASN A 113 -2.50 20.37 -6.42
N GLY A 114 -2.66 19.64 -5.31
CA GLY A 114 -3.30 20.15 -4.09
C GLY A 114 -4.82 20.02 -4.03
N CYS A 115 -5.48 19.59 -5.10
CA CYS A 115 -6.95 19.51 -5.18
C CYS A 115 -7.52 18.09 -5.11
N TYR A 116 -6.69 17.05 -5.23
CA TYR A 116 -7.12 15.67 -5.38
C TYR A 116 -6.57 14.78 -4.27
N SER A 117 -7.24 13.65 -4.03
CA SER A 117 -6.82 12.71 -2.99
C SER A 117 -5.54 11.99 -3.39
N GLU A 118 -4.61 11.84 -2.46
CA GLU A 118 -3.39 11.04 -2.63
C GLU A 118 -3.47 9.74 -1.81
N SER A 119 -4.66 9.40 -1.32
CA SER A 119 -4.88 8.26 -0.44
C SER A 119 -4.95 6.95 -1.23
N VAL A 120 -4.51 5.88 -0.58
CA VAL A 120 -4.67 4.51 -1.07
C VAL A 120 -5.85 3.88 -0.33
N ASN A 121 -6.77 3.27 -1.07
CA ASN A 121 -7.94 2.61 -0.52
C ASN A 121 -7.65 1.14 -0.27
N PHE A 122 -8.16 0.61 0.84
CA PHE A 122 -8.18 -0.82 1.12
C PHE A 122 -9.60 -1.38 1.04
N ALA A 123 -9.78 -2.47 0.28
CA ALA A 123 -11.09 -3.10 0.14
C ALA A 123 -11.00 -4.61 0.03
N ARG A 124 -12.02 -5.30 0.55
CA ARG A 124 -12.27 -6.70 0.22
C ARG A 124 -13.06 -6.79 -1.08
N ILE A 125 -12.63 -7.64 -2.00
CA ILE A 125 -13.30 -7.88 -3.29
C ILE A 125 -13.99 -9.25 -3.29
N LYS A 126 -15.07 -9.36 -4.07
CA LYS A 126 -15.84 -10.59 -4.22
C LYS A 126 -15.28 -11.48 -5.32
#